data_AF-A0ABD2FGN2-F1
#
_entry.id   AF-A0ABD2FGN2-F1
#
_cell.length_a   1.000
_cell.length_b   1.000
_cell.length_c   1.000
_cell.angle_alpha   90.00
_cell.angle_beta   90.00
_cell.angle_gamma   90.00
#
_symmetry.space_group_name_H-M   'P 1'
#
loop_
_entity.id
_entity.type
_entity.pdbx_description
1 polymer ?
#
loop_
_entity_poly.entity_id
_entity_poly.type
_entity_poly.pdbx_seq_one_letter_code
_entity_poly.pdbx_strand_id
1 'polypeptide(L)'
;MASGKVCFLATLCSLVILSTFIGSTQSASCCLRYTSRRLPCQRLLGYTVQTIKTSCDINAIIFHLRGRFVCADPSSIDTQREMKCVDERRKKNRKIIANRT
;
A
#
# COMPACT_ATOMS: atom_id res chain seq x y z
N MET A 1 -27.15 10.15 44.29
CA MET A 1 -26.93 9.39 43.04
C MET A 1 -26.26 10.29 41.99
N ALA A 2 -25.01 10.70 42.22
CA ALA A 2 -24.28 11.58 41.30
C ALA A 2 -22.97 10.92 40.82
N SER A 3 -22.37 10.05 41.63
CA SER A 3 -21.08 9.41 41.34
C SER A 3 -21.11 8.44 40.16
N GLY A 4 -22.23 7.75 39.91
CA GLY A 4 -22.33 6.74 38.85
C GLY A 4 -22.25 7.31 37.44
N LYS A 5 -22.83 8.50 37.19
CA LYS A 5 -22.78 9.15 35.87
C LYS A 5 -21.40 9.73 35.56
N VAL A 6 -20.71 10.26 36.57
CA VAL A 6 -19.34 10.78 36.44
C VAL A 6 -18.35 9.66 36.11
N CYS A 7 -18.48 8.50 36.77
CA CYS A 7 -17.66 7.32 36.44
C CYS A 7 -17.93 6.80 35.03
N PHE A 8 -19.19 6.73 34.61
CA PHE A 8 -19.56 6.26 33.27
C PHE A 8 -19.01 7.17 32.16
N LEU A 9 -19.14 8.49 32.34
CA LEU A 9 -18.59 9.49 31.42
C LEU A 9 -17.06 9.37 31.32
N ALA A 10 -16.36 9.21 32.45
CA ALA A 10 -14.91 9.04 32.46
C ALA A 10 -14.48 7.78 31.68
N THR A 11 -15.15 6.65 31.88
CA THR A 11 -14.83 5.40 31.16
C THR A 11 -15.07 5.50 29.66
N LEU A 12 -16.15 6.16 29.23
CA LEU A 12 -16.44 6.39 27.81
C LEU A 12 -15.40 7.31 27.17
N CYS A 13 -15.01 8.39 27.85
CA CYS A 13 -13.95 9.28 27.37
C CYS A 13 -12.62 8.54 27.20
N SER A 14 -12.22 7.70 28.16
CA SER A 14 -11.00 6.89 28.05
C SER A 14 -11.06 5.90 26.87
N LEU A 15 -12.21 5.26 26.62
CA LEU A 15 -12.40 4.36 25.48
C LEU A 15 -12.32 5.09 24.12
N VAL A 16 -12.86 6.31 24.04
CA VAL A 16 -12.81 7.14 22.83
C VAL A 16 -11.39 7.61 22.55
N ILE A 17 -10.63 7.99 23.59
CA ILE A 17 -9.22 8.38 23.45
C ILE A 17 -8.37 7.18 23.02
N LEU A 18 -8.62 5.99 23.57
CA LEU A 18 -7.88 4.79 23.18
C LEU A 18 -8.20 4.33 21.75
N SER A 19 -9.48 4.40 21.35
CA SER A 19 -9.91 3.99 20.01
C SER A 19 -9.43 4.94 18.91
N THR A 20 -9.34 6.25 19.19
CA THR A 20 -8.73 7.23 18.26
C THR A 20 -7.23 7.02 18.10
N PHE A 21 -6.52 6.59 19.14
CA PHE A 21 -5.11 6.22 19.06
C PHE A 21 -4.88 4.97 18.19
N ILE A 22 -5.75 3.95 18.31
CA ILE A 22 -5.67 2.71 17.51
C ILE A 22 -6.10 2.96 16.06
N GLY A 23 -7.12 3.80 15.82
CA GLY A 23 -7.60 4.15 14.47
C GLY A 23 -6.63 5.03 13.67
N SER A 24 -5.68 5.66 14.35
CA SER A 24 -4.66 6.53 13.74
C SER A 24 -3.35 5.83 13.42
N THR A 25 -3.22 4.52 13.70
CA THR A 25 -2.20 3.71 13.04
C THR A 25 -2.67 3.41 11.61
N GLN A 26 -2.85 4.46 10.83
CA GLN A 26 -2.60 4.38 9.40
C GLN A 26 -1.08 4.20 9.30
N SER A 27 -0.59 3.03 9.71
CA SER A 27 0.74 2.57 9.38
C SER A 27 0.78 2.73 7.89
N ALA A 28 1.49 3.75 7.40
CA ALA A 28 1.86 3.77 6.01
C ALA A 28 2.42 2.38 5.79
N SER A 29 1.75 1.58 4.96
CA SER A 29 2.10 0.18 4.75
C SER A 29 3.37 0.18 3.90
N CYS A 30 4.43 0.74 4.46
CA CYS A 30 5.73 0.89 3.85
C CYS A 30 6.28 -0.51 3.69
N CYS A 31 6.90 -0.74 2.55
CA CYS A 31 7.78 -1.87 2.39
C CYS A 31 8.92 -1.75 3.40
N LEU A 32 9.12 -2.82 4.18
CA LEU A 32 10.28 -2.98 5.06
C LEU A 32 11.28 -4.00 4.49
N ARG A 33 10.85 -4.80 3.51
CA ARG A 33 11.67 -5.85 2.90
C ARG A 33 11.27 -6.08 1.45
N TYR A 34 12.25 -6.37 0.62
CA TYR A 34 12.04 -6.75 -0.78
C TYR A 34 11.81 -8.26 -0.93
N THR A 35 10.96 -8.63 -1.88
CA THR A 35 10.90 -9.99 -2.41
C THR A 35 12.15 -10.27 -3.24
N SER A 36 12.72 -11.46 -3.08
CA SER A 36 13.75 -11.98 -4.00
C SER A 36 13.15 -12.81 -5.13
N ARG A 37 11.83 -13.05 -5.13
CA ARG A 37 11.17 -13.87 -6.15
C ARG A 37 10.74 -13.02 -7.33
N ARG A 38 11.12 -13.47 -8.54
CA ARG A 38 10.58 -12.95 -9.80
C ARG A 38 9.07 -13.15 -9.86
N LEU A 39 8.36 -12.12 -10.33
CA LEU A 39 6.93 -12.10 -10.50
C LEU A 39 6.60 -12.21 -12.01
N PRO A 40 5.82 -13.21 -12.43
CA PRO A 40 5.41 -13.32 -13.82
C PRO A 40 4.47 -12.18 -14.19
N CYS A 41 4.71 -11.54 -15.34
CA CYS A 41 3.95 -10.36 -15.75
C CYS A 41 2.43 -10.58 -15.85
N GLN A 42 1.96 -11.80 -16.18
CA GLN A 42 0.52 -12.09 -16.23
C GLN A 42 -0.17 -11.92 -14.87
N ARG A 43 0.55 -12.08 -13.75
CA ARG A 43 0.00 -11.96 -12.40
C ARG A 43 0.03 -10.54 -11.86
N LEU A 44 0.84 -9.67 -12.45
CA LEU A 44 0.93 -8.27 -12.06
C LEU A 44 -0.33 -7.55 -12.57
N LEU A 45 -1.03 -6.83 -11.70
CA LEU A 45 -2.16 -5.98 -12.08
C LEU A 45 -1.70 -4.54 -12.32
N GLY A 46 -0.74 -4.08 -11.53
CA GLY A 46 -0.15 -2.76 -11.59
C GLY A 46 1.02 -2.67 -10.61
N TYR A 47 1.59 -1.48 -10.48
CA TYR A 47 2.56 -1.19 -9.45
C TYR A 47 2.40 0.24 -8.93
N THR A 48 2.89 0.48 -7.72
CA THR A 48 3.01 1.81 -7.11
C THR A 48 4.47 2.03 -6.73
N VAL A 49 4.96 3.26 -6.89
CA VAL A 49 6.31 3.63 -6.48
C VAL A 49 6.24 4.19 -5.06
N GLN A 50 6.96 3.56 -4.14
CA GLN A 50 7.22 4.07 -2.80
C GLN A 50 8.55 4.81 -2.81
N THR A 51 8.51 6.09 -2.45
CA THR A 51 9.69 6.93 -2.26
C THR A 51 10.01 7.06 -0.78
N ILE A 52 11.29 7.20 -0.43
CA ILE A 52 11.71 7.53 0.93
C ILE A 52 11.05 8.85 1.36
N LYS A 53 10.36 8.82 2.49
CA LYS A 53 9.70 9.96 3.14
C LYS A 53 9.92 9.85 4.65
N THR A 54 9.49 10.84 5.42
CA THR A 54 9.61 10.86 6.89
C THR A 54 9.04 9.60 7.58
N SER A 55 8.15 8.85 6.91
CA SER A 55 7.52 7.63 7.42
C SER A 55 8.00 6.32 6.76
N CYS A 56 8.76 6.36 5.67
CA CYS A 56 9.24 5.15 4.97
C CYS A 56 10.74 5.28 4.67
N ASP A 57 11.54 4.36 5.21
CA ASP A 57 13.01 4.45 5.14
C ASP A 57 13.63 3.86 3.86
N ILE A 58 12.84 3.18 3.02
CA ILE A 58 13.35 2.54 1.79
C ILE A 58 12.51 2.90 0.56
N ASN A 59 13.17 2.98 -0.60
CA ASN A 59 12.52 3.07 -1.90
C ASN A 59 12.06 1.68 -2.34
N ALA A 60 10.81 1.53 -2.73
CA ALA A 60 10.28 0.23 -3.13
C ALA A 60 9.32 0.34 -4.30
N ILE A 61 9.26 -0.71 -5.11
CA ILE A 61 8.17 -0.91 -6.07
C ILE A 61 7.17 -1.86 -5.44
N ILE A 62 5.94 -1.40 -5.27
CA ILE A 62 4.85 -2.19 -4.72
C ILE A 62 4.04 -2.76 -5.87
N PHE A 63 4.25 -4.04 -6.18
CA PHE A 63 3.46 -4.75 -7.17
C PHE A 63 2.10 -5.13 -6.60
N HIS A 64 1.05 -4.85 -7.37
CA HIS A 64 -0.32 -5.21 -7.04
C HIS A 64 -0.62 -6.56 -7.69
N LEU A 65 -0.90 -7.58 -6.87
CA LEU A 65 -1.37 -8.89 -7.30
C LEU A 65 -2.79 -9.11 -6.81
N ARG A 66 -3.43 -10.17 -7.31
CA ARG A 66 -4.73 -10.59 -6.80
C ARG A 66 -4.60 -10.97 -5.32
N GLY A 67 -5.26 -10.20 -4.45
CA GLY A 67 -5.34 -10.46 -3.02
C GLY A 67 -4.09 -10.14 -2.20
N ARG A 68 -3.05 -9.54 -2.78
CA ARG A 68 -1.84 -9.13 -2.03
C ARG A 68 -0.99 -8.08 -2.73
N PHE A 69 -0.16 -7.41 -1.93
CA PHE A 69 0.89 -6.50 -2.39
C PHE A 69 2.26 -7.13 -2.16
N VAL A 70 3.18 -6.92 -3.10
CA VAL A 70 4.54 -7.44 -3.02
C VAL A 70 5.52 -6.32 -3.26
N CYS A 71 6.41 -6.11 -2.30
CA CYS A 71 7.49 -5.14 -2.35
C CYS A 71 8.67 -5.68 -3.13
N ALA A 72 9.23 -4.92 -4.06
CA ALA A 72 10.39 -5.29 -4.85
C ALA A 72 11.41 -4.14 -4.92
N ASP A 73 12.68 -4.49 -5.08
CA ASP A 73 13.77 -3.52 -5.15
C ASP A 73 13.75 -2.80 -6.52
N PRO A 74 13.62 -1.45 -6.56
CA PRO A 74 13.67 -0.68 -7.80
C PRO A 74 14.99 -0.82 -8.58
N SER A 75 16.08 -1.15 -7.89
CA SER A 75 17.42 -1.28 -8.49
C SER A 75 17.61 -2.63 -9.17
N SER A 76 16.75 -3.62 -8.90
CA SER A 76 16.88 -4.94 -9.50
C SER A 76 16.39 -4.96 -10.96
N ILE A 77 17.16 -5.63 -11.82
CA ILE A 77 16.85 -5.78 -13.26
C ILE A 77 15.48 -6.43 -13.46
N ASP A 78 15.09 -7.30 -12.53
CA ASP A 78 13.86 -8.08 -12.61
C ASP A 78 12.64 -7.21 -12.34
N THR A 79 12.70 -6.40 -11.28
CA THR A 79 11.68 -5.37 -11.00
C THR A 79 11.52 -4.42 -12.18
N GLN A 80 12.61 -3.97 -12.79
CA GLN A 80 12.54 -3.05 -13.93
C GLN A 80 11.89 -3.70 -15.16
N ARG A 81 12.19 -4.99 -15.42
CA ARG A 81 11.51 -5.76 -16.48
C ARG A 81 10.02 -5.93 -16.19
N GLU A 82 9.67 -6.20 -14.95
CA GLU A 82 8.28 -6.34 -14.49
C GLU A 82 7.51 -5.03 -14.64
N MET A 83 8.08 -3.89 -14.23
CA MET A 83 7.52 -2.55 -14.43
C MET A 83 7.28 -2.27 -15.92
N LYS A 84 8.29 -2.50 -16.77
CA LYS A 84 8.17 -2.30 -18.21
C LYS A 84 7.03 -3.12 -18.81
N CYS A 85 6.86 -4.37 -18.39
CA CYS A 85 5.76 -5.21 -18.88
C CYS A 85 4.38 -4.64 -18.50
N VAL A 86 4.24 -4.15 -17.26
CA VAL A 86 3.00 -3.48 -16.81
C VAL A 86 2.74 -2.20 -17.62
N ASP A 87 3.77 -1.40 -17.88
CA ASP A 87 3.66 -0.14 -18.63
C ASP A 87 3.24 -0.37 -20.09
N GLU A 88 3.84 -1.34 -20.77
CA GLU A 88 3.48 -1.69 -22.13
C GLU A 88 2.03 -2.18 -22.23
N ARG A 89 1.58 -3.00 -21.28
CA ARG A 89 0.17 -3.41 -21.20
C ARG A 89 -0.75 -2.22 -20.97
N ARG A 90 -0.37 -1.28 -20.10
CA ARG A 90 -1.15 -0.05 -19.84
C ARG A 90 -1.25 0.84 -21.08
N LYS A 91 -0.16 0.99 -21.83
CA LYS A 91 -0.13 1.72 -23.13
C LYS A 91 -1.05 1.07 -24.14
N LYS A 92 -0.98 -0.25 -24.31
CA LYS A 92 -1.86 -1.00 -25.22
C LYS A 92 -3.34 -0.80 -24.85
N ASN A 93 -3.68 -0.93 -23.58
CA ASN A 93 -5.05 -0.73 -23.10
C ASN A 93 -5.54 0.71 -23.34
N ARG A 94 -4.71 1.73 -23.10
CA ARG A 94 -5.05 3.13 -23.40
C ARG A 94 -5.34 3.35 -24.88
N LYS A 95 -4.53 2.78 -25.79
CA LYS A 95 -4.78 2.85 -27.24
C LYS A 95 -6.10 2.19 -27.63
N ILE A 96 -6.41 1.03 -27.06
CA ILE A 96 -7.68 0.34 -27.31
C ILE A 96 -8.87 1.19 -26.86
N ILE A 97 -8.77 1.83 -25.69
CA ILE A 97 -9.82 2.72 -25.18
C ILE A 97 -9.97 3.94 -26.09
N ALA A 98 -8.86 4.58 -26.46
CA ALA A 98 -8.87 5.75 -27.35
C ALA A 98 -9.45 5.47 -28.74
N ASN A 99 -9.26 4.26 -29.27
CA ASN A 99 -9.86 3.86 -30.55
C ASN A 99 -11.36 3.51 -30.46
N ARG A 100 -11.92 3.39 -29.25
CA ARG A 100 -13.34 3.07 -29.02
C ARG A 100 -14.19 4.30 -28.68
N THR A 101 -13.55 5.37 -28.22
CA THR A 101 -14.11 6.72 -28.09
C THR A 101 -14.04 7.45 -29.41
#